data_AF-A0A8T4FG50-F1
#
_entry.id   AF-A0A8T4FG50-F1
#
_cell.length_a   1.000
_cell.length_b   1.000
_cell.length_c   1.000
_cell.angle_alpha   90.00
_cell.angle_beta   90.00
_cell.angle_gamma   90.00
#
_symmetry.space_group_name_H-M   'P 1'
#
loop_
_entity.id
_entity.type
_entity.pdbx_description
1 polymer ?
#
loop_
_entity_poly.entity_id
_entity_poly.type
_entity_poly.pdbx_seq_one_letter_code
_entity_poly.pdbx_strand_id
1 'polypeptide(L)'
;MSELRWVGSLLIHLSMLPAVAFVVIYAVLVRWRQTRLGPFVLALTSTLAAVLLLTSIGQFAFRMAPWFLILRLVVFAAVPVVLYWQLWILIRTQVGVRRLRLSRKHNPPEEGL
;
A
#
# COMPACT_ATOMS: atom_id res chain seq x y z
N MET A 1 -2.81 31.96 -6.63
CA MET A 1 -2.24 30.87 -5.79
C MET A 1 -3.26 30.20 -4.84
N SER A 2 -4.52 30.69 -4.76
CA SER A 2 -5.63 30.10 -3.99
C SER A 2 -6.33 28.96 -4.73
N GLU A 3 -6.53 29.07 -6.04
CA GLU A 3 -7.18 28.09 -6.92
C GLU A 3 -6.52 26.68 -6.88
N LEU A 4 -5.18 26.62 -6.96
CA LEU A 4 -4.44 25.35 -6.91
C LEU A 4 -4.65 24.59 -5.59
N ARG A 5 -4.89 25.30 -4.48
CA ARG A 5 -5.11 24.66 -3.18
C ARG A 5 -6.46 23.96 -3.13
N TRP A 6 -7.48 24.57 -3.76
CA TRP A 6 -8.81 24.00 -3.86
C TRP A 6 -8.83 22.76 -4.75
N VAL A 7 -8.21 22.82 -5.93
CA VAL A 7 -8.11 21.67 -6.84
C VAL A 7 -7.36 20.51 -6.19
N GLY A 8 -6.22 20.79 -5.53
CA GLY A 8 -5.46 19.77 -4.80
C GLY A 8 -6.26 19.14 -3.65
N SER A 9 -7.03 19.94 -2.90
CA SER A 9 -7.89 19.46 -1.82
C SER A 9 -9.02 18.56 -2.35
N LEU A 10 -9.66 18.95 -3.45
CA LEU A 10 -10.73 18.17 -4.08
C LEU A 10 -10.20 16.82 -4.57
N LEU A 11 -9.02 16.82 -5.21
CA LEU A 11 -8.36 15.62 -5.70
C LEU A 11 -8.07 14.64 -4.56
N ILE A 12 -7.63 15.12 -3.40
CA ILE A 12 -7.35 14.28 -2.23
C ILE A 12 -8.63 13.60 -1.73
N HIS A 13 -9.76 14.32 -1.66
CA HIS A 13 -11.03 13.76 -1.21
C HIS A 13 -11.60 12.75 -2.22
N LEU A 14 -11.52 13.08 -3.51
CA LEU A 14 -11.90 12.18 -4.61
C LEU A 14 -11.04 10.92 -4.67
N SER A 15 -9.77 11.00 -4.28
CA SER A 15 -8.87 9.84 -4.22
C SER A 15 -9.05 9.03 -2.93
N MET A 16 -9.42 9.69 -1.83
CA MET A 16 -9.61 9.07 -0.51
C MET A 16 -10.79 8.12 -0.49
N LEU A 17 -11.94 8.52 -1.04
CA LEU A 17 -13.16 7.71 -1.12
C LEU A 17 -12.91 6.32 -1.76
N PRO A 18 -12.38 6.23 -3.00
CA PRO A 18 -12.10 4.94 -3.62
C PRO A 18 -10.96 4.20 -2.92
N ALA A 19 -9.95 4.89 -2.37
CA ALA A 19 -8.87 4.23 -1.64
C ALA A 19 -9.38 3.53 -0.36
N VAL A 20 -10.23 4.20 0.41
CA VAL A 20 -10.85 3.63 1.61
C VAL A 20 -11.84 2.54 1.24
N ALA A 21 -12.70 2.77 0.24
CA ALA A 21 -13.63 1.76 -0.24
C ALA A 21 -12.90 0.50 -0.73
N PHE A 22 -11.80 0.66 -1.46
CA PHE A 22 -10.98 -0.45 -1.92
C PHE A 22 -10.37 -1.22 -0.75
N VAL A 23 -9.82 -0.53 0.26
CA VAL A 23 -9.26 -1.18 1.45
C VAL A 23 -10.34 -1.95 2.20
N VAL A 24 -11.52 -1.36 2.42
CA VAL A 24 -12.63 -2.02 3.13
C VAL A 24 -13.13 -3.22 2.35
N ILE A 25 -13.37 -3.07 1.05
CA ILE A 25 -13.83 -4.16 0.17
C ILE A 25 -12.78 -5.28 0.12
N TYR A 26 -11.51 -4.93 -0.05
CA TYR A 26 -10.43 -5.91 -0.15
C TYR A 26 -10.13 -6.59 1.20
N ALA A 27 -10.26 -5.88 2.32
CA ALA A 27 -10.12 -6.46 3.65
C ALA A 27 -11.24 -7.44 4.01
N VAL A 28 -12.48 -7.14 3.57
CA VAL A 28 -13.70 -7.87 3.97
C VAL A 28 -14.08 -8.96 2.98
N LEU A 29 -14.10 -8.66 1.67
CA LEU A 29 -14.62 -9.58 0.64
C LEU A 29 -13.54 -10.46 0.03
N VAL A 30 -12.29 -10.01 -0.04
CA VAL A 30 -11.23 -10.78 -0.68
C VAL A 30 -10.57 -11.70 0.35
N ARG A 31 -10.34 -12.96 -0.01
CA ARG A 31 -9.49 -13.87 0.78
C ARG A 31 -8.01 -13.48 0.61
N TRP A 32 -7.66 -12.26 1.01
CA TRP A 32 -6.32 -11.69 0.91
C TRP A 32 -5.29 -12.51 1.71
N ARG A 33 -5.73 -13.34 2.65
CA ARG A 33 -4.89 -14.32 3.36
C ARG A 33 -4.49 -15.56 2.54
N GLN A 34 -5.18 -15.87 1.45
CA GLN A 34 -4.88 -17.07 0.64
C GLN A 34 -3.74 -16.87 -0.35
N THR A 35 -3.51 -15.66 -0.85
CA THR A 35 -2.44 -15.36 -1.80
C THR A 35 -1.26 -14.71 -1.11
N ARG A 36 -0.03 -15.09 -1.47
CA ARG A 36 1.19 -14.47 -0.91
C ARG A 36 1.31 -12.96 -1.18
N LEU A 37 0.61 -12.46 -2.20
CA LEU A 37 0.55 -11.05 -2.58
C LEU A 37 -0.63 -10.28 -1.95
N GLY A 38 -1.63 -10.96 -1.40
CA GLY A 38 -2.83 -10.31 -0.84
C GLY A 38 -2.53 -9.37 0.33
N PRO A 39 -1.73 -9.77 1.35
CA PRO A 39 -1.37 -8.88 2.46
C PRO A 39 -0.52 -7.69 2.01
N PHE A 40 0.24 -7.84 0.92
CA PHE A 40 1.08 -6.78 0.35
C PHE A 40 0.22 -5.67 -0.27
N VAL A 41 -0.74 -6.06 -1.11
CA VAL A 41 -1.66 -5.10 -1.77
C VAL A 41 -2.49 -4.39 -0.73
N LEU A 42 -2.98 -5.13 0.28
CA LEU A 42 -3.74 -4.58 1.39
C LEU A 42 -2.91 -3.56 2.19
N ALA A 43 -1.68 -3.89 2.56
CA ALA A 43 -0.80 -2.99 3.32
C ALA A 43 -0.44 -1.71 2.53
N LEU A 44 -0.20 -1.82 1.22
CA LEU A 44 0.07 -0.66 0.37
C LEU A 44 -1.15 0.27 0.32
N THR A 45 -2.31 -0.30 -0.03
CA THR A 45 -3.55 0.47 -0.18
C THR A 45 -4.04 1.04 1.15
N SER A 46 -3.87 0.32 2.26
CA SER A 46 -4.20 0.82 3.60
C SER A 46 -3.31 1.97 4.01
N THR A 47 -2.02 1.92 3.69
CA THR A 47 -1.07 3.00 4.00
C THR A 47 -1.38 4.24 3.18
N LEU A 48 -1.64 4.09 1.88
CA LEU A 48 -2.09 5.18 1.03
C LEU A 48 -3.40 5.80 1.52
N ALA A 49 -4.38 4.95 1.87
CA ALA A 49 -5.65 5.41 2.43
C ALA A 49 -5.44 6.17 3.75
N ALA A 50 -4.56 5.70 4.64
CA ALA A 50 -4.24 6.38 5.89
C ALA A 50 -3.56 7.74 5.66
N VAL A 51 -2.65 7.85 4.69
CA VAL A 51 -2.02 9.12 4.31
C VAL A 51 -3.05 10.10 3.74
N LEU A 52 -3.92 9.64 2.84
CA LEU A 52 -4.99 10.47 2.27
C LEU A 52 -5.99 10.93 3.34
N LEU A 53 -6.38 10.03 4.25
CA LEU A 53 -7.29 10.31 5.36
C LEU A 53 -6.68 11.33 6.33
N LEU A 54 -5.41 11.16 6.69
CA LEU A 54 -4.67 12.13 7.51
C LEU A 54 -4.56 13.51 6.83
N THR A 55 -4.33 13.53 5.51
CA THR A 55 -4.20 14.77 4.75
C THR A 55 -5.54 15.51 4.67
N SER A 56 -6.64 14.79 4.44
CA SER A 56 -8.00 15.33 4.44
C SER A 56 -8.38 15.91 5.81
N ILE A 57 -8.13 15.17 6.90
CA ILE A 57 -8.36 15.65 8.28
C ILE A 57 -7.51 16.90 8.59
N GLY A 58 -6.25 16.92 8.13
CA GLY A 58 -5.33 18.03 8.32
C GLY A 58 -5.70 19.30 7.56
N GLN A 59 -6.50 19.19 6.49
CA GLN A 59 -7.06 20.33 5.76
C GLN A 59 -8.29 20.90 6.45
N PHE A 60 -9.11 20.07 7.10
CA PHE A 60 -10.39 20.45 7.70
C PHE A 60 -10.29 21.05 9.12
N ALA A 61 -9.17 21.72 9.46
CA ALA A 61 -8.98 22.53 10.67
C ALA A 61 -8.48 21.86 11.98
N PHE A 62 -8.12 20.56 12.00
CA PHE A 62 -7.61 19.91 13.22
C PHE A 62 -6.10 20.03 13.48
N ARG A 63 -5.38 20.90 12.75
CA ARG A 63 -3.92 21.06 12.88
C ARG A 63 -3.42 21.38 14.29
N MET A 64 -4.25 22.00 15.14
CA MET A 64 -3.87 22.37 16.50
C MET A 64 -4.19 21.30 17.56
N ALA A 65 -4.88 20.22 17.19
CA ALA A 65 -5.23 19.21 18.16
C ALA A 65 -4.04 18.27 18.44
N PRO A 66 -3.67 18.00 19.71
CA PRO A 66 -2.49 17.20 20.04
C PRO A 66 -2.58 15.76 19.53
N TRP A 67 -3.79 15.21 19.39
CA TRP A 67 -4.02 13.90 18.80
C TRP A 67 -3.65 13.83 17.30
N PHE A 68 -3.73 14.96 16.58
CA PHE A 68 -3.38 15.03 15.16
C PHE A 68 -1.87 14.86 14.93
N LEU A 69 -1.04 15.35 15.86
CA LEU A 69 0.42 15.13 15.84
C LEU A 69 0.76 13.65 16.01
N ILE A 70 0.08 12.96 16.92
CA ILE A 70 0.24 11.52 17.15
C ILE A 70 -0.18 10.74 15.90
N LEU A 71 -1.36 11.04 15.35
CA LEU A 71 -1.86 10.39 14.14
C LEU A 71 -0.90 10.59 12.96
N ARG A 72 -0.36 11.81 12.80
CA ARG A 72 0.64 12.12 11.78
C ARG A 72 1.92 11.33 11.97
N LEU A 73 2.42 11.24 13.20
CA LEU A 73 3.62 10.46 13.52
C LEU A 73 3.43 8.99 13.18
N VAL A 74 2.28 8.40 13.56
CA VAL A 74 1.94 7.00 13.27
C VAL A 74 1.91 6.75 11.77
N VAL A 75 1.25 7.61 10.99
CA VAL A 75 1.17 7.46 9.54
C VAL A 75 2.55 7.65 8.88
N PHE A 76 3.31 8.67 9.27
CA PHE A 76 4.66 8.89 8.75
C PHE A 76 5.63 7.79 9.13
N ALA A 77 5.45 7.10 10.26
CA ALA A 77 6.21 5.92 10.64
C ALA A 77 5.75 4.67 9.88
N ALA A 78 4.45 4.54 9.60
CA ALA A 78 3.90 3.42 8.84
C ALA A 78 4.39 3.40 7.38
N VAL A 79 4.54 4.57 6.74
CA VAL A 79 5.00 4.68 5.34
C VAL A 79 6.35 3.99 5.10
N PRO A 80 7.46 4.33 5.78
CA PRO A 80 8.74 3.68 5.55
C PRO A 80 8.71 2.21 5.95
N VAL A 81 8.04 1.84 7.06
CA VAL A 81 7.92 0.44 7.49
C VAL A 81 7.28 -0.41 6.39
N VAL A 82 6.19 0.07 5.79
CA VAL A 82 5.50 -0.61 4.71
C VAL A 82 6.36 -0.65 3.45
N LEU A 83 7.04 0.45 3.08
CA LEU A 83 7.96 0.44 1.93
C LEU A 83 9.12 -0.54 2.09
N TYR A 84 9.74 -0.62 3.28
CA TYR A 84 10.81 -1.59 3.56
C TYR A 84 10.31 -3.02 3.53
N TRP A 85 9.13 -3.28 4.11
CA TRP A 85 8.48 -4.59 4.05
C TRP A 85 8.22 -5.02 2.60
N GLN A 86 7.76 -4.09 1.77
CA GLN A 86 7.50 -4.34 0.35
C GLN A 86 8.79 -4.61 -0.43
N LEU A 87 9.83 -3.80 -0.21
CA LEU A 87 11.13 -3.99 -0.84
C LEU A 87 11.72 -5.36 -0.49
N TRP A 88 11.61 -5.78 0.78
CA TRP A 88 12.08 -7.08 1.21
C TRP A 88 11.33 -8.23 0.53
N ILE A 89 10.00 -8.14 0.41
CA ILE A 89 9.20 -9.15 -0.30
C ILE A 89 9.54 -9.19 -1.78
N LEU A 90 9.71 -8.03 -2.43
CA LEU A 90 10.09 -7.96 -3.85
C LEU A 90 11.44 -8.65 -4.09
N ILE A 91 12.43 -8.35 -3.24
CA ILE A 91 13.74 -9.02 -3.29
C ILE A 91 13.59 -10.53 -3.10
N ARG A 92 12.81 -10.97 -2.10
CA ARG A 92 12.63 -12.40 -1.82
C ARG A 92 11.92 -13.14 -2.95
N THR A 93 10.89 -12.52 -3.54
CA THR A 93 10.14 -13.11 -4.66
C THR A 93 11.00 -13.17 -5.92
N GLN A 94 11.76 -12.13 -6.26
CA GLN A 94 12.67 -12.17 -7.40
C GLN A 94 13.80 -13.20 -7.21
N VAL A 95 14.37 -13.31 -6.02
CA VAL A 95 15.38 -14.34 -5.70
C VAL A 95 14.79 -15.75 -5.86
N GLY A 96 13.54 -15.98 -5.43
CA GLY A 96 12.85 -17.25 -5.61
C GLY A 96 12.63 -17.62 -7.07
N VAL A 97 12.13 -16.69 -7.89
CA VAL A 97 11.92 -16.90 -9.34
C VAL A 97 13.25 -17.14 -10.06
N ARG A 98 14.32 -16.43 -9.67
CA ARG A 98 15.66 -16.62 -10.26
C ARG A 98 16.22 -18.01 -9.97
N ARG A 99 16.02 -18.53 -8.75
CA ARG A 99 16.40 -19.91 -8.39
C ARG A 99 15.62 -20.95 -9.19
N LEU A 100 14.31 -20.77 -9.35
CA LEU A 100 13.48 -21.68 -10.15
C LEU A 100 13.89 -21.71 -11.63
N ARG A 101 14.25 -20.55 -12.21
CA ARG A 101 14.78 -20.49 -13.59
C ARG A 101 16.12 -21.22 -13.73
N LEU A 102 17.01 -21.12 -12.73
CA LEU A 102 18.28 -21.83 -12.74
C LEU A 102 18.09 -23.34 -12.60
N SER A 103 17.19 -23.80 -11.72
CA SER A 103 16.84 -25.23 -11.62
C SER A 103 16.23 -25.79 -12.90
N ARG A 104 15.37 -25.02 -13.60
CA ARG A 104 14.80 -25.43 -14.89
C ARG A 104 15.83 -25.49 -16.03
N LYS A 105 16.83 -24.61 -16.03
CA LYS A 105 17.93 -24.67 -17.00
C LYS A 105 18.83 -25.88 -16.78
N HIS A 106 18.98 -26.32 -15.52
CA HIS A 106 19.82 -27.46 -15.17
C HIS A 106 19.10 -28.81 -15.34
N ASN A 107 17.78 -28.85 -15.15
CA ASN A 107 16.93 -30.02 -15.39
C ASN A 107 15.83 -29.63 -16.39
N PRO A 108 16.11 -29.63 -17.71
CA PRO A 108 15.06 -29.46 -18.70
C PRO A 108 14.02 -30.57 -18.50
N PRO A 109 12.72 -30.27 -18.64
CA PRO A 109 11.72 -31.34 -18.63
C PRO A 109 12.11 -32.32 -19.73
N GLU A 110 12.28 -33.60 -19.37
CA GLU A 110 12.39 -34.64 -20.36
C GLU A 110 11.04 -34.68 -21.08
N GLU A 111 10.98 -33.97 -22.20
CA GLU A 111 9.88 -34.03 -23.13
C GLU A 111 9.83 -35.48 -23.60
N GLY A 112 8.87 -36.21 -23.03
CA GLY A 112 8.61 -37.60 -23.36
C GLY A 112 8.39 -37.74 -24.86
N LEU A 113 9.24 -38.59 -25.44
CA LEU A 113 8.99 -39.32 -26.69
C LEU A 113 7.70 -40.14 -26.58
#